data_AF-A0A4V2ZMV7-F1
#
_entry.id   AF-A0A4V2ZMV7-F1
#
_cell.length_a   1.000
_cell.length_b   1.000
_cell.length_c   1.000
_cell.angle_alpha   90.00
_cell.angle_beta   90.00
_cell.angle_gamma   90.00
#
_symmetry.space_group_name_H-M   'P 1'
#
loop_
_entity.id
_entity.type
_entity.pdbx_description
1 polymer ?
#
loop_
_entity_poly.entity_id
_entity_poly.type
_entity_poly.pdbx_seq_one_letter_code
_entity_poly.pdbx_strand_id
1 'polypeptide(L)'
;MLSPFAGASWLALAGGVALSLLGPSRSAIAAGVVAAYAGFCGTVLATHRQRRTRVAALAGTTDGATLVAYASQTGFAEQLALQTATALQGAGMPVQLLSLADVDAGRLAACRQALFVVSTTGEGDAPDSACGFARRLLAGRADGLRELRYGILALGDSSYARFCAFGHALDHWLQRHRAQPLFDLIEVDNGDAGALRHWQNHLSALSGGAEIADWERPRYGDWVLAQRRRLNPGSHGAPAFHVVLEPRDRDALDWQPGDIAEVGPCHAPAEVARLLARLALDGATPVRCDARDLTLAEALATRMPLPDVHFAAMQAVPPQQLVDALSPLPHREYSIASLPQDGRLELLVRQARRDDGRLGLASGWLTEHAAVGARIALRIRANRSFHPPADDRPLILVGNGTGLAGLRAHLKARAAAARRRNWLLFGERSAQHDAFFADELAAWRADGTLQRVDHAWSRDGATPHYVQDALRAQAALVREWVQEGAAIYVCGSLQGMAGGVNEALTEILGEPALRQLADEGRYRRDVY
;
A
#
# COMPACT_ATOMS: atom_id res chain seq x y z
N MET A 1 6.00 -29.58 -3.33
CA MET A 1 7.09 -29.27 -4.28
C MET A 1 7.97 -28.21 -3.66
N LEU A 2 9.21 -28.55 -3.33
CA LEU A 2 10.18 -27.64 -2.71
C LEU A 2 10.45 -26.46 -3.66
N SER A 3 10.37 -25.24 -3.12
CA SER A 3 10.66 -24.01 -3.84
C SER A 3 12.09 -24.06 -4.41
N PRO A 4 12.31 -23.75 -5.71
CA PRO A 4 13.65 -23.71 -6.32
C PRO A 4 14.57 -22.66 -5.68
N PHE A 5 14.04 -21.75 -4.85
CA PHE A 5 14.81 -20.75 -4.10
C PHE A 5 15.57 -21.34 -2.91
N ALA A 6 15.00 -22.33 -2.21
CA ALA A 6 15.65 -22.93 -1.03
C ALA A 6 16.91 -23.73 -1.42
N GLY A 7 16.93 -24.34 -2.60
CA GLY A 7 18.09 -25.10 -3.09
C GLY A 7 19.28 -24.21 -3.47
N ALA A 8 19.02 -23.04 -4.05
CA ALA A 8 20.08 -22.13 -4.50
C ALA A 8 20.81 -21.45 -3.33
N SER A 9 20.07 -21.07 -2.27
CA SER A 9 20.64 -20.47 -1.06
C SER A 9 21.51 -21.46 -0.28
N TRP A 10 21.10 -22.73 -0.21
CA TRP A 10 21.91 -23.79 0.39
C TRP A 10 23.16 -24.09 -0.43
N LEU A 11 23.09 -24.08 -1.76
CA LEU A 11 24.27 -24.29 -2.62
C LEU A 11 25.27 -23.13 -2.55
N ALA A 12 24.80 -21.89 -2.42
CA ALA A 12 25.68 -20.73 -2.25
C ALA A 12 26.32 -20.67 -0.85
N LEU A 13 25.56 -21.01 0.20
CA LEU A 13 26.07 -21.06 1.58
C LEU A 13 27.03 -22.25 1.77
N ALA A 14 26.66 -23.44 1.28
CA ALA A 14 27.52 -24.62 1.30
C ALA A 14 28.75 -24.43 0.41
N GLY A 15 28.61 -23.76 -0.75
CA GLY A 15 29.73 -23.37 -1.61
C GLY A 15 30.67 -22.39 -0.92
N GLY A 16 30.15 -21.35 -0.26
CA GLY A 16 30.94 -20.37 0.50
C GLY A 16 31.63 -20.96 1.74
N VAL A 17 30.98 -21.90 2.43
CA VAL A 17 31.56 -22.63 3.58
C VAL A 17 32.59 -23.67 3.10
N ALA A 18 32.35 -24.35 1.98
CA ALA A 18 33.35 -25.25 1.39
C ALA A 18 34.58 -24.48 0.89
N LEU A 19 34.39 -23.30 0.27
CA LEU A 19 35.47 -22.40 -0.15
C LEU A 19 36.21 -21.77 1.04
N SER A 20 35.55 -21.51 2.16
CA SER A 20 36.20 -20.98 3.37
C SER A 20 37.00 -22.03 4.14
N LEU A 21 36.64 -23.31 4.01
CA LEU A 21 37.40 -24.44 4.55
C LEU A 21 38.59 -24.86 3.66
N LEU A 22 38.61 -24.44 2.38
CA LEU A 22 39.64 -24.81 1.40
C LEU A 22 40.60 -23.66 0.99
N GLY A 23 40.31 -22.41 1.36
CA GLY A 23 41.11 -21.25 0.95
C GLY A 23 42.18 -20.84 1.98
N PRO A 24 43.50 -20.88 1.66
CA PRO A 24 44.57 -20.60 2.63
C PRO A 24 44.77 -19.11 2.97
N SER A 25 43.93 -18.20 2.47
CA SER A 25 44.09 -16.75 2.69
C SER A 25 42.76 -15.99 2.82
N ARG A 26 42.76 -14.97 3.69
CA ARG A 26 41.59 -14.11 3.98
C ARG A 26 41.06 -13.38 2.72
N SER A 27 41.93 -13.11 1.75
CA SER A 27 41.56 -12.51 0.46
C SER A 27 40.72 -13.44 -0.42
N ALA A 28 40.99 -14.74 -0.40
CA ALA A 28 40.19 -15.73 -1.13
C ALA A 28 38.77 -15.86 -0.56
N ILE A 29 38.65 -15.80 0.78
CA ILE A 29 37.34 -15.81 1.47
C ILE A 29 36.54 -14.53 1.15
N ALA A 30 37.19 -13.36 1.18
CA ALA A 30 36.55 -12.09 0.83
C ALA A 30 36.07 -12.07 -0.63
N ALA A 31 36.88 -12.58 -1.57
CA ALA A 31 36.49 -12.71 -2.98
C ALA A 31 35.29 -13.65 -3.16
N GLY A 32 35.25 -14.76 -2.43
CA GLY A 32 34.12 -15.70 -2.45
C GLY A 32 32.82 -15.08 -1.93
N VAL A 33 32.88 -14.30 -0.85
CA VAL A 33 31.71 -13.58 -0.30
C VAL A 33 31.22 -12.51 -1.28
N VAL A 34 32.12 -11.75 -1.91
CA VAL A 34 31.74 -10.73 -2.92
C VAL A 34 31.10 -11.38 -4.14
N ALA A 35 31.63 -12.51 -4.62
CA ALA A 35 31.06 -13.24 -5.75
C ALA A 35 29.67 -13.82 -5.42
N ALA A 36 29.49 -14.37 -4.21
CA ALA A 36 28.20 -14.87 -3.74
C ALA A 36 27.17 -13.74 -3.59
N TYR A 37 27.57 -12.58 -3.07
CA TYR A 37 26.72 -11.39 -2.96
C TYR A 37 26.35 -10.83 -4.34
N ALA A 38 27.29 -10.75 -5.27
CA ALA A 38 27.01 -10.33 -6.65
C ALA A 38 26.06 -11.30 -7.37
N GLY A 39 26.23 -12.62 -7.16
CA GLY A 39 25.30 -13.64 -7.65
C GLY A 39 23.89 -13.49 -7.07
N PHE A 40 23.79 -13.24 -5.77
CA PHE A 40 22.53 -12.97 -5.09
C PHE A 40 21.84 -11.70 -5.62
N CYS A 41 22.56 -10.57 -5.70
CA CYS A 41 22.04 -9.35 -6.32
C CYS A 41 21.60 -9.57 -7.77
N GLY A 42 22.35 -10.37 -8.53
CA GLY A 42 22.00 -10.79 -9.89
C GLY A 42 20.69 -11.56 -9.94
N THR A 43 20.45 -12.50 -9.02
CA THR A 43 19.19 -13.26 -8.94
C THR A 43 17.99 -12.39 -8.55
N VAL A 44 18.15 -11.46 -7.60
CA VAL A 44 17.09 -10.50 -7.21
C VAL A 44 16.75 -9.56 -8.36
N LEU A 45 17.76 -9.05 -9.07
CA LEU A 45 17.55 -8.24 -10.28
C LEU A 45 16.90 -9.06 -11.40
N ALA A 46 17.25 -10.34 -11.54
CA ALA A 46 16.66 -11.23 -12.54
C ALA A 46 15.20 -11.56 -12.23
N THR A 47 14.81 -11.81 -10.97
CA THR A 47 13.42 -12.08 -10.60
C THR A 47 12.53 -10.83 -10.71
N HIS A 48 13.04 -9.66 -10.34
CA HIS A 48 12.36 -8.38 -10.55
C HIS A 48 12.20 -8.06 -12.04
N ARG A 49 13.24 -8.33 -12.84
CA ARG A 49 13.15 -8.27 -14.32
C ARG A 49 12.16 -9.28 -14.87
N GLN A 50 12.12 -10.52 -14.36
CA GLN A 50 11.18 -11.57 -14.77
C GLN A 50 9.72 -11.18 -14.50
N ARG A 51 9.43 -10.57 -13.34
CA ARG A 51 8.09 -10.03 -13.04
C ARG A 51 7.71 -8.88 -13.98
N ARG A 52 8.63 -7.96 -14.25
CA ARG A 52 8.42 -6.87 -15.22
C ARG A 52 8.22 -7.41 -16.65
N THR A 53 9.01 -8.39 -17.08
CA THR A 53 8.82 -9.05 -18.38
C THR A 53 7.52 -9.83 -18.44
N ARG A 54 7.01 -10.38 -17.33
CA ARG A 54 5.73 -11.10 -17.30
C ARG A 54 4.54 -10.16 -17.45
N VAL A 55 4.54 -9.02 -16.76
CA VAL A 55 3.54 -7.96 -16.95
C VAL A 55 3.64 -7.37 -18.37
N ALA A 56 4.86 -7.13 -18.87
CA ALA A 56 5.06 -6.67 -20.24
C ALA A 56 4.63 -7.70 -21.30
N ALA A 57 4.84 -8.99 -21.05
CA ALA A 57 4.38 -10.08 -21.92
C ALA A 57 2.84 -10.17 -21.95
N LEU A 58 2.19 -9.92 -20.82
CA LEU A 58 0.73 -9.84 -20.71
C LEU A 58 0.15 -8.52 -21.25
N ALA A 59 0.95 -7.50 -21.53
CA ALA A 59 0.48 -6.25 -22.12
C ALA A 59 0.40 -6.30 -23.67
N GLY A 60 0.98 -7.34 -24.29
CA GLY A 60 1.01 -7.53 -25.74
C GLY A 60 -0.39 -7.69 -26.36
N THR A 61 -0.59 -7.16 -27.56
CA THR A 61 -1.84 -7.29 -28.31
C THR A 61 -1.94 -8.68 -28.92
N THR A 62 -2.90 -9.48 -28.46
CA THR A 62 -3.25 -10.76 -29.12
C THR A 62 -4.70 -10.65 -29.58
N ASP A 63 -4.96 -10.98 -30.84
CA ASP A 63 -6.32 -10.93 -31.39
C ASP A 63 -7.23 -11.91 -30.63
N GLY A 64 -8.42 -11.44 -30.25
CA GLY A 64 -9.35 -12.19 -29.40
C GLY A 64 -8.97 -12.33 -27.92
N ALA A 65 -7.95 -11.62 -27.41
CA ALA A 65 -7.61 -11.64 -25.98
C ALA A 65 -8.71 -11.03 -25.10
N THR A 66 -8.93 -11.61 -23.93
CA THR A 66 -9.73 -10.98 -22.87
C THR A 66 -8.92 -9.86 -22.24
N LEU A 67 -9.46 -8.64 -22.25
CA LEU A 67 -8.85 -7.51 -21.53
C LEU A 67 -9.11 -7.68 -20.04
N VAL A 68 -8.06 -7.66 -19.22
CA VAL A 68 -8.14 -7.47 -17.78
C VAL A 68 -7.60 -6.09 -17.49
N ALA A 69 -8.48 -5.18 -17.08
CA ALA A 69 -8.14 -3.79 -16.82
C ALA A 69 -8.25 -3.48 -15.33
N TYR A 70 -7.32 -2.69 -14.79
CA TYR A 70 -7.33 -2.35 -13.38
C TYR A 70 -7.18 -0.87 -13.09
N ALA A 71 -7.77 -0.44 -11.98
CA ALA A 71 -7.52 0.85 -11.37
C ALA A 71 -7.29 0.67 -9.88
N SER A 72 -6.13 1.11 -9.40
CA SER A 72 -5.75 0.92 -8.02
C SER A 72 -5.03 2.15 -7.51
N GLN A 73 -5.49 2.70 -6.39
CA GLN A 73 -4.73 3.73 -5.69
C GLN A 73 -3.54 3.10 -4.98
N THR A 74 -3.80 1.97 -4.35
CA THR A 74 -2.93 1.40 -3.34
C THR A 74 -2.27 0.09 -3.78
N GLY A 75 -2.69 -0.49 -4.92
CA GLY A 75 -2.09 -1.68 -5.54
C GLY A 75 -2.88 -2.99 -5.33
N PHE A 76 -3.88 -3.01 -4.44
CA PHE A 76 -4.66 -4.24 -4.18
C PHE A 76 -5.48 -4.69 -5.41
N ALA A 77 -6.14 -3.77 -6.09
CA ALA A 77 -6.89 -4.06 -7.31
C ALA A 77 -5.96 -4.53 -8.45
N GLU A 78 -4.75 -3.97 -8.54
CA GLU A 78 -3.72 -4.41 -9.49
C GLU A 78 -3.28 -5.86 -9.20
N GLN A 79 -3.09 -6.21 -7.93
CA GLN A 79 -2.74 -7.58 -7.53
C GLN A 79 -3.83 -8.58 -7.94
N LEU A 80 -5.10 -8.26 -7.67
CA LEU A 80 -6.23 -9.10 -8.05
C LEU A 80 -6.39 -9.20 -9.57
N ALA A 81 -6.10 -8.13 -10.31
CA ALA A 81 -6.08 -8.14 -11.76
C ALA A 81 -4.95 -9.03 -12.31
N LEU A 82 -3.77 -8.98 -11.71
CA LEU A 82 -2.66 -9.87 -12.08
C LEU A 82 -2.99 -11.34 -11.79
N GLN A 83 -3.63 -11.62 -10.65
CA GLN A 83 -4.11 -12.96 -10.29
C GLN A 83 -5.19 -13.44 -11.27
N THR A 84 -6.16 -12.58 -11.60
CA THR A 84 -7.18 -12.81 -12.62
C THR A 84 -6.55 -13.16 -13.96
N ALA A 85 -5.60 -12.35 -14.43
CA ALA A 85 -4.93 -12.55 -15.71
C ALA A 85 -4.11 -13.84 -15.74
N THR A 86 -3.39 -14.13 -14.64
CA THR A 86 -2.59 -15.35 -14.52
C THR A 86 -3.48 -16.60 -14.50
N ALA A 87 -4.62 -16.53 -13.80
CA ALA A 87 -5.58 -17.63 -13.74
C ALA A 87 -6.17 -17.96 -15.11
N LEU A 88 -6.65 -16.94 -15.82
CA LEU A 88 -7.21 -17.10 -17.17
C LEU A 88 -6.15 -17.58 -18.18
N GLN A 89 -4.92 -17.06 -18.10
CA GLN A 89 -3.80 -17.53 -18.93
C GLN A 89 -3.44 -18.99 -18.62
N GLY A 90 -3.46 -19.39 -17.34
CA GLY A 90 -3.24 -20.77 -16.90
C GLY A 90 -4.29 -21.74 -17.46
N ALA A 91 -5.50 -21.26 -17.70
CA ALA A 91 -6.56 -22.00 -18.38
C ALA A 91 -6.48 -21.94 -19.92
N GLY A 92 -5.39 -21.41 -20.48
CA GLY A 92 -5.16 -21.35 -21.92
C GLY A 92 -5.89 -20.21 -22.64
N MET A 93 -6.50 -19.28 -21.91
CA MET A 93 -7.15 -18.12 -22.53
C MET A 93 -6.12 -17.03 -22.88
N PRO A 94 -6.20 -16.40 -24.06
CA PRO A 94 -5.40 -15.22 -24.36
C PRO A 94 -5.88 -14.06 -23.47
N VAL A 95 -4.96 -13.42 -22.76
CA VAL A 95 -5.27 -12.33 -21.82
C VAL A 95 -4.35 -11.16 -22.07
N GLN A 96 -4.93 -9.96 -22.03
CA GLN A 96 -4.20 -8.71 -22.00
C GLN A 96 -4.41 -8.00 -20.66
N LEU A 97 -3.35 -7.70 -19.90
CA LEU A 97 -3.44 -6.97 -18.63
C LEU A 97 -3.00 -5.51 -18.81
N LEU A 98 -3.89 -4.55 -18.52
CA LEU A 98 -3.60 -3.12 -18.64
C LEU A 98 -4.07 -2.32 -17.42
N SER A 99 -3.36 -1.22 -17.11
CA SER A 99 -3.90 -0.16 -16.26
C SER A 99 -5.00 0.58 -17.01
N LEU A 100 -6.07 1.01 -16.33
CA LEU A 100 -7.09 1.86 -16.93
C LEU A 100 -6.50 3.17 -17.50
N ALA A 101 -5.36 3.64 -16.97
CA ALA A 101 -4.62 4.77 -17.54
C ALA A 101 -4.35 4.62 -19.05
N ASP A 102 -4.06 3.38 -19.46
CA ASP A 102 -3.60 3.00 -20.81
C ASP A 102 -4.74 2.45 -21.69
N VAL A 103 -5.97 2.44 -21.18
CA VAL A 103 -7.15 1.98 -21.93
C VAL A 103 -7.81 3.18 -22.61
N ASP A 104 -8.04 3.06 -23.92
CA ASP A 104 -8.75 4.05 -24.72
C ASP A 104 -10.04 3.47 -25.35
N ALA A 105 -10.84 4.34 -25.98
CA ALA A 105 -12.11 3.95 -26.61
C ALA A 105 -11.92 2.94 -27.74
N GLY A 106 -10.85 3.09 -28.54
CA GLY A 106 -10.58 2.23 -29.69
C GLY A 106 -10.22 0.81 -29.24
N ARG A 107 -9.40 0.67 -28.21
CA ARG A 107 -9.05 -0.61 -27.59
C ARG A 107 -10.28 -1.27 -26.98
N LEU A 108 -11.12 -0.54 -26.25
CA LEU A 108 -12.35 -1.08 -25.68
C LEU A 108 -13.31 -1.57 -26.77
N ALA A 109 -13.47 -0.82 -27.86
CA ALA A 109 -14.33 -1.19 -28.99
C ALA A 109 -13.79 -2.41 -29.78
N ALA A 110 -12.47 -2.61 -29.79
CA ALA A 110 -11.85 -3.79 -30.40
C ALA A 110 -11.98 -5.06 -29.54
N CYS A 111 -12.28 -4.93 -28.24
CA CYS A 111 -12.39 -6.06 -27.33
C CYS A 111 -13.81 -6.66 -27.37
N ARG A 112 -13.88 -7.99 -27.40
CA ARG A 112 -15.15 -8.74 -27.18
C ARG A 112 -15.44 -9.03 -25.73
N GLN A 113 -14.40 -9.03 -24.89
CA GLN A 113 -14.52 -9.34 -23.48
C GLN A 113 -13.55 -8.50 -22.65
N ALA A 114 -14.05 -7.89 -21.57
CA ALA A 114 -13.24 -7.14 -20.62
C ALA A 114 -13.63 -7.43 -19.16
N LEU A 115 -12.65 -7.59 -18.29
CA LEU A 115 -12.81 -7.74 -16.85
C LEU A 115 -12.16 -6.55 -16.17
N PHE A 116 -12.93 -5.79 -15.39
CA PHE A 116 -12.48 -4.59 -14.70
C PHE A 116 -12.30 -4.88 -13.22
N VAL A 117 -11.12 -4.59 -12.69
CA VAL A 117 -10.81 -4.70 -11.26
C VAL A 117 -10.45 -3.32 -10.74
N VAL A 118 -11.40 -2.64 -10.10
CA VAL A 118 -11.31 -1.20 -9.84
C VAL A 118 -11.55 -0.89 -8.37
N SER A 119 -10.68 -0.10 -7.76
CA SER A 119 -10.89 0.45 -6.41
C SER A 119 -11.55 1.82 -6.45
N THR A 120 -12.29 2.16 -5.41
CA THR A 120 -12.77 3.52 -5.16
C THR A 120 -11.83 4.24 -4.18
N THR A 121 -11.66 5.56 -4.33
CA THR A 121 -10.85 6.40 -3.41
C THR A 121 -11.65 7.53 -2.78
N GLY A 122 -11.23 7.96 -1.59
CA GLY A 122 -11.74 9.16 -0.92
C GLY A 122 -13.26 9.17 -0.80
N GLU A 123 -13.91 10.15 -1.43
CA GLU A 123 -15.36 10.40 -1.37
C GLU A 123 -16.15 9.74 -2.53
N GLY A 124 -15.62 8.64 -3.09
CA GLY A 124 -16.24 7.92 -4.20
C GLY A 124 -15.58 8.12 -5.56
N ASP A 125 -14.40 8.74 -5.60
CA ASP A 125 -13.69 9.09 -6.82
C ASP A 125 -12.90 7.90 -7.39
N ALA A 126 -12.58 7.99 -8.69
CA ALA A 126 -11.63 7.10 -9.34
C ALA A 126 -10.24 7.25 -8.70
N PRO A 127 -9.43 6.16 -8.63
CA PRO A 127 -8.03 6.25 -8.27
C PRO A 127 -7.27 7.19 -9.20
N ASP A 128 -6.16 7.77 -8.71
CA ASP A 128 -5.36 8.72 -9.49
C ASP A 128 -4.91 8.13 -10.83
N SER A 129 -4.58 6.83 -10.86
CA SER A 129 -4.21 6.09 -12.07
C SER A 129 -5.34 6.05 -13.11
N ALA A 130 -6.59 6.23 -12.72
CA ALA A 130 -7.76 6.15 -13.60
C ALA A 130 -8.46 7.50 -13.79
N CYS A 131 -8.00 8.59 -13.18
CA CYS A 131 -8.59 9.93 -13.32
C CYS A 131 -8.61 10.41 -14.79
N GLY A 132 -7.56 10.12 -15.57
CA GLY A 132 -7.53 10.41 -17.01
C GLY A 132 -8.59 9.62 -17.79
N PHE A 133 -8.67 8.32 -17.54
CA PHE A 133 -9.67 7.42 -18.13
C PHE A 133 -11.09 7.85 -17.78
N ALA A 134 -11.37 8.05 -16.49
CA ALA A 134 -12.69 8.42 -15.97
C ALA A 134 -13.21 9.69 -16.66
N ARG A 135 -12.35 10.69 -16.85
CA ARG A 135 -12.76 11.93 -17.54
C ARG A 135 -12.94 11.76 -19.04
N ARG A 136 -12.02 11.08 -19.72
CA ARG A 136 -12.08 10.94 -21.18
C ARG A 136 -13.25 10.06 -21.63
N LEU A 137 -13.46 8.94 -20.93
CA LEU A 137 -14.40 7.91 -21.33
C LEU A 137 -15.74 8.06 -20.61
N LEU A 138 -15.79 8.19 -19.28
CA LEU A 138 -17.08 8.24 -18.56
C LEU A 138 -17.90 9.50 -18.89
N ALA A 139 -17.24 10.62 -19.26
CA ALA A 139 -17.92 11.84 -19.70
C ALA A 139 -18.18 11.90 -21.22
N GLY A 140 -17.53 11.04 -21.99
CA GLY A 140 -17.61 11.01 -23.46
C GLY A 140 -18.62 9.99 -23.99
N ARG A 141 -18.81 9.99 -25.31
CA ARG A 141 -19.50 8.88 -26.01
C ARG A 141 -18.47 7.87 -26.50
N ALA A 142 -18.64 6.60 -26.12
CA ALA A 142 -17.97 5.48 -26.77
C ALA A 142 -18.92 4.80 -27.75
N ASP A 143 -18.59 4.83 -29.03
CA ASP A 143 -19.28 4.05 -30.06
C ASP A 143 -18.60 2.66 -30.18
N GLY A 144 -19.37 1.63 -30.54
CA GLY A 144 -18.83 0.29 -30.79
C GLY A 144 -18.78 -0.68 -29.60
N LEU A 145 -19.29 -0.31 -28.42
CA LEU A 145 -19.25 -1.21 -27.24
C LEU A 145 -20.37 -2.27 -27.19
N ARG A 146 -21.25 -2.35 -28.21
CA ARG A 146 -22.41 -3.26 -28.21
C ARG A 146 -22.04 -4.75 -28.15
N GLU A 147 -20.88 -5.09 -28.71
CA GLU A 147 -20.35 -6.46 -28.71
C GLU A 147 -19.47 -6.75 -27.49
N LEU A 148 -19.13 -5.73 -26.68
CA LEU A 148 -18.30 -5.90 -25.51
C LEU A 148 -19.11 -6.58 -24.41
N ARG A 149 -18.63 -7.75 -23.97
CA ARG A 149 -19.09 -8.38 -22.74
C ARG A 149 -18.16 -8.02 -21.59
N TYR A 150 -18.68 -7.74 -20.41
CA TYR A 150 -17.83 -7.29 -19.32
C TYR A 150 -18.19 -7.82 -17.93
N GLY A 151 -17.22 -7.87 -17.03
CA GLY A 151 -17.43 -8.13 -15.60
C GLY A 151 -16.69 -7.10 -14.77
N ILE A 152 -17.23 -6.71 -13.62
CA ILE A 152 -16.61 -5.73 -12.72
C ILE A 152 -16.47 -6.31 -11.32
N LEU A 153 -15.24 -6.24 -10.80
CA LEU A 153 -14.90 -6.38 -9.39
C LEU A 153 -14.63 -4.99 -8.83
N ALA A 154 -15.58 -4.46 -8.06
CA ALA A 154 -15.50 -3.13 -7.46
C ALA A 154 -15.01 -3.25 -6.02
N LEU A 155 -13.88 -2.63 -5.72
CA LEU A 155 -13.28 -2.63 -4.39
C LEU A 155 -13.60 -1.34 -3.64
N GLY A 156 -14.07 -1.49 -2.41
CA GLY A 156 -14.41 -0.38 -1.54
C GLY A 156 -14.36 -0.77 -0.07
N ASP A 157 -14.80 0.16 0.77
CA ASP A 157 -14.95 -0.02 2.21
C ASP A 157 -16.31 0.59 2.60
N SER A 158 -17.20 -0.23 3.17
CA SER A 158 -18.57 0.16 3.51
C SER A 158 -18.65 1.19 4.64
N SER A 159 -17.54 1.48 5.34
CA SER A 159 -17.47 2.57 6.31
C SER A 159 -17.46 3.96 5.66
N TYR A 160 -17.18 4.04 4.35
CA TYR A 160 -17.26 5.28 3.59
C TYR A 160 -18.67 5.46 3.02
N ALA A 161 -19.13 6.71 2.95
CA ALA A 161 -20.49 7.04 2.49
C ALA A 161 -20.78 6.60 1.04
N ARG A 162 -19.74 6.57 0.19
CA ARG A 162 -19.83 6.22 -1.22
C ARG A 162 -19.16 4.88 -1.52
N PHE A 163 -19.69 3.82 -0.93
CA PHE A 163 -19.21 2.45 -1.13
C PHE A 163 -19.19 2.06 -2.63
N CYS A 164 -18.04 1.53 -3.09
CA CYS A 164 -17.80 1.06 -4.47
C CYS A 164 -18.17 2.04 -5.61
N ALA A 165 -18.28 3.35 -5.32
CA ALA A 165 -18.90 4.31 -6.23
C ALA A 165 -18.23 4.41 -7.61
N PHE A 166 -16.90 4.28 -7.70
CA PHE A 166 -16.24 4.29 -9.00
C PHE A 166 -16.58 3.06 -9.86
N GLY A 167 -16.72 1.90 -9.22
CA GLY A 167 -17.16 0.67 -9.88
C GLY A 167 -18.59 0.80 -10.43
N HIS A 168 -19.50 1.36 -9.62
CA HIS A 168 -20.88 1.67 -10.05
C HIS A 168 -20.92 2.67 -11.20
N ALA A 169 -20.12 3.72 -11.15
CA ALA A 169 -20.05 4.71 -12.22
C ALA A 169 -19.57 4.08 -13.54
N LEU A 170 -18.59 3.17 -13.48
CA LEU A 170 -18.11 2.43 -14.64
C LEU A 170 -19.17 1.47 -15.19
N ASP A 171 -19.87 0.74 -14.33
CA ASP A 171 -20.96 -0.17 -14.71
C ASP A 171 -22.08 0.59 -15.45
N HIS A 172 -22.59 1.66 -14.84
CA HIS A 172 -23.62 2.50 -15.45
C HIS A 172 -23.20 3.06 -16.80
N TRP A 173 -21.94 3.46 -16.95
CA TRP A 173 -21.42 3.95 -18.22
C TRP A 173 -21.37 2.85 -19.29
N LEU A 174 -20.86 1.66 -18.97
CA LEU A 174 -20.84 0.52 -19.90
C LEU A 174 -22.25 0.11 -20.35
N GLN A 175 -23.20 0.06 -19.42
CA GLN A 175 -24.61 -0.23 -19.73
C GLN A 175 -25.24 0.84 -20.63
N ARG A 176 -24.98 2.13 -20.36
CA ARG A 176 -25.45 3.24 -21.19
C ARG A 176 -24.94 3.13 -22.64
N HIS A 177 -23.74 2.57 -22.81
CA HIS A 177 -23.12 2.29 -24.10
C HIS A 177 -23.44 0.91 -24.68
N ARG A 178 -24.42 0.20 -24.08
CA ARG A 178 -24.97 -1.09 -24.54
C ARG A 178 -23.95 -2.25 -24.51
N ALA A 179 -22.90 -2.15 -23.72
CA ALA A 179 -22.09 -3.30 -23.37
C ALA A 179 -22.91 -4.29 -22.55
N GLN A 180 -22.57 -5.57 -22.61
CA GLN A 180 -23.34 -6.65 -22.00
C GLN A 180 -22.63 -7.15 -20.73
N PRO A 181 -23.25 -7.06 -19.55
CA PRO A 181 -22.64 -7.66 -18.36
C PRO A 181 -22.60 -9.19 -18.50
N LEU A 182 -21.46 -9.78 -18.16
CA LEU A 182 -21.27 -11.23 -18.03
C LEU A 182 -21.97 -11.76 -16.78
N PHE A 183 -22.02 -10.94 -15.74
CA PHE A 183 -22.61 -11.18 -14.43
C PHE A 183 -22.76 -9.83 -13.70
N ASP A 184 -23.50 -9.83 -12.59
CA ASP A 184 -23.73 -8.64 -11.77
C ASP A 184 -22.42 -8.09 -11.19
N LEU A 185 -22.32 -6.76 -11.05
CA LEU A 185 -21.16 -6.13 -10.42
C LEU A 185 -20.93 -6.72 -9.02
N ILE A 186 -19.69 -7.14 -8.76
CA ILE A 186 -19.32 -7.71 -7.47
C ILE A 186 -18.65 -6.63 -6.64
N GLU A 187 -19.28 -6.25 -5.54
CA GLU A 187 -18.71 -5.35 -4.54
C GLU A 187 -17.86 -6.12 -3.54
N VAL A 188 -16.63 -5.66 -3.30
CA VAL A 188 -15.71 -6.22 -2.32
C VAL A 188 -15.55 -5.21 -1.19
N ASP A 189 -16.13 -5.54 -0.04
CA ASP A 189 -15.95 -4.75 1.18
C ASP A 189 -14.66 -5.17 1.89
N ASN A 190 -13.65 -4.30 1.87
CA ASN A 190 -12.41 -4.43 2.63
C ASN A 190 -11.70 -5.80 2.47
N GLY A 191 -11.69 -6.33 1.24
CA GLY A 191 -11.11 -7.64 0.93
C GLY A 191 -11.94 -8.81 1.47
N ASP A 192 -13.27 -8.67 1.46
CA ASP A 192 -14.21 -9.75 1.75
C ASP A 192 -13.89 -11.00 0.92
N ALA A 193 -13.67 -12.12 1.62
CA ALA A 193 -13.32 -13.38 1.00
C ALA A 193 -14.51 -13.99 0.22
N GLY A 194 -15.75 -13.70 0.65
CA GLY A 194 -16.96 -14.17 -0.04
C GLY A 194 -17.06 -13.58 -1.44
N ALA A 195 -16.96 -12.25 -1.55
CA ALA A 195 -16.95 -11.53 -2.82
C ALA A 195 -15.79 -11.96 -3.73
N LEU A 196 -14.58 -12.13 -3.18
CA LEU A 196 -13.43 -12.61 -3.96
C LEU A 196 -13.63 -14.05 -4.47
N ARG A 197 -14.24 -14.93 -3.67
CA ARG A 197 -14.59 -16.29 -4.08
C ARG A 197 -15.68 -16.29 -5.14
N HIS A 198 -16.67 -15.40 -5.02
CA HIS A 198 -17.70 -15.22 -6.04
C HIS A 198 -17.08 -14.82 -7.38
N TRP A 199 -16.14 -13.87 -7.37
CA TRP A 199 -15.38 -13.50 -8.56
C TRP A 199 -14.59 -14.69 -9.15
N GLN A 200 -13.87 -15.46 -8.31
CA GLN A 200 -13.17 -16.67 -8.76
C GLN A 200 -14.10 -17.71 -9.41
N ASN A 201 -15.32 -17.87 -8.89
CA ASN A 201 -16.31 -18.78 -9.47
C ASN A 201 -16.70 -18.34 -10.89
N HIS A 202 -16.88 -17.03 -11.12
CA HIS A 202 -17.13 -16.51 -12.46
C HIS A 202 -15.94 -16.70 -13.40
N LEU A 203 -14.71 -16.48 -12.92
CA LEU A 203 -13.52 -16.75 -13.72
C LEU A 203 -13.40 -18.25 -14.08
N SER A 204 -13.75 -19.13 -13.16
CA SER A 204 -13.75 -20.58 -13.39
C SER A 204 -14.80 -20.97 -14.44
N ALA A 205 -15.98 -20.34 -14.39
CA ALA A 205 -17.01 -20.51 -15.41
C ALA A 205 -16.57 -20.01 -16.80
N LEU A 206 -15.89 -18.86 -16.86
CA LEU A 206 -15.35 -18.29 -18.11
C LEU A 206 -14.23 -19.12 -18.73
N SER A 207 -13.48 -19.85 -17.90
CA SER A 207 -12.33 -20.67 -18.30
C SER A 207 -12.67 -22.15 -18.54
N GLY A 208 -13.96 -22.52 -18.57
CA GLY A 208 -14.39 -23.89 -18.83
C GLY A 208 -14.19 -24.86 -17.68
N GLY A 209 -14.19 -24.37 -16.43
CA GLY A 209 -14.10 -25.18 -15.22
C GLY A 209 -12.67 -25.52 -14.77
N ALA A 210 -11.66 -24.81 -15.29
CA ALA A 210 -10.31 -24.90 -14.76
C ALA A 210 -10.30 -24.45 -13.29
N GLU A 211 -9.75 -25.27 -12.39
CA GLU A 211 -9.58 -24.90 -10.98
C GLU A 211 -8.61 -23.72 -10.89
N ILE A 212 -9.15 -22.54 -10.61
CA ILE A 212 -8.36 -21.36 -10.28
C ILE A 212 -7.93 -21.53 -8.83
N ALA A 213 -6.62 -21.60 -8.59
CA ALA A 213 -6.06 -21.72 -7.24
C ALA A 213 -6.70 -20.67 -6.31
N ASP A 214 -7.14 -21.10 -5.12
CA ASP A 214 -7.78 -20.23 -4.13
C ASP A 214 -6.87 -19.02 -3.88
N TRP A 215 -7.39 -17.81 -4.08
CA TRP A 215 -6.62 -16.58 -3.81
C TRP A 215 -6.56 -16.39 -2.30
N GLU A 216 -5.72 -17.21 -1.64
CA GLU A 216 -5.44 -17.08 -0.22
C GLU A 216 -5.03 -15.62 0.06
N ARG A 217 -5.58 -15.07 1.16
CA ARG A 217 -5.15 -13.78 1.69
C ARG A 217 -3.62 -13.80 1.83
N PRO A 218 -2.90 -12.76 1.36
CA PRO A 218 -1.46 -12.68 1.55
C PRO A 218 -1.14 -12.80 3.05
N ARG A 219 -0.32 -13.80 3.39
CA ARG A 219 -0.04 -14.18 4.77
C ARG A 219 0.75 -13.06 5.45
N TYR A 220 0.29 -12.62 6.62
CA TYR A 220 1.07 -11.72 7.46
C TYR A 220 2.39 -12.39 7.85
N GLY A 221 3.49 -11.67 7.66
CA GLY A 221 4.77 -12.04 8.24
C GLY A 221 4.75 -11.81 9.75
N ASP A 222 5.62 -12.52 10.44
CA ASP A 222 5.86 -12.34 11.86
C ASP A 222 6.99 -11.31 12.06
N TRP A 223 6.61 -10.12 12.51
CA TRP A 223 7.52 -9.02 12.83
C TRP A 223 7.60 -8.81 14.33
N VAL A 224 8.62 -8.10 14.79
CA VAL A 224 8.83 -7.76 16.19
C VAL A 224 8.87 -6.25 16.34
N LEU A 225 8.14 -5.72 17.32
CA LEU A 225 8.25 -4.33 17.74
C LEU A 225 9.59 -4.09 18.43
N ALA A 226 10.62 -3.73 17.66
CA ALA A 226 11.98 -3.56 18.15
C ALA A 226 12.16 -2.24 18.92
N GLN A 227 11.51 -1.16 18.46
CA GLN A 227 11.62 0.14 19.12
C GLN A 227 10.33 0.95 18.97
N ARG A 228 10.01 1.71 20.02
CA ARG A 228 8.98 2.75 20.00
C ARG A 228 9.51 4.00 20.70
N ARG A 229 9.52 5.14 20.01
CA ARG A 229 9.95 6.43 20.57
C ARG A 229 8.94 7.52 20.21
N ARG A 230 8.44 8.24 21.21
CA ARG A 230 7.63 9.44 20.97
C ARG A 230 8.54 10.55 20.42
N LEU A 231 8.15 11.17 19.31
CA LEU A 231 8.93 12.21 18.65
C LEU A 231 8.55 13.63 19.06
N ASN A 232 7.33 13.86 19.55
CA ASN A 232 6.83 15.20 19.91
C ASN A 232 6.33 15.32 21.36
N PRO A 233 7.21 15.14 22.36
CA PRO A 233 6.87 15.52 23.73
C PRO A 233 6.59 17.03 23.79
N GLY A 234 5.51 17.43 24.46
CA GLY A 234 5.12 18.83 24.64
C GLY A 234 4.32 19.46 23.48
N SER A 235 4.12 18.76 22.37
CA SER A 235 3.29 19.26 21.26
C SER A 235 1.83 19.46 21.67
N HIS A 236 1.19 20.48 21.06
CA HIS A 236 -0.25 20.69 21.10
C HIS A 236 -1.05 19.63 20.32
N GLY A 237 -0.39 18.82 19.49
CA GLY A 237 -0.99 17.75 18.72
C GLY A 237 -1.03 16.42 19.45
N ALA A 238 -1.73 15.46 18.85
CA ALA A 238 -1.68 14.09 19.33
C ALA A 238 -0.24 13.53 19.28
N PRO A 239 0.16 12.68 20.24
CA PRO A 239 1.48 12.06 20.25
C PRO A 239 1.81 11.36 18.92
N ALA A 240 3.00 11.61 18.39
CA ALA A 240 3.55 10.96 17.20
C ALA A 240 4.75 10.11 17.61
N PHE A 241 4.85 8.92 17.04
CA PHE A 241 5.84 7.92 17.40
C PHE A 241 6.61 7.45 16.18
N HIS A 242 7.92 7.32 16.36
CA HIS A 242 8.77 6.50 15.51
C HIS A 242 8.69 5.06 16.02
N VAL A 243 8.23 4.17 15.14
CA VAL A 243 8.04 2.75 15.43
C VAL A 243 8.97 1.98 14.51
N VAL A 244 9.75 1.06 15.08
CA VAL A 244 10.70 0.21 14.35
C VAL A 244 10.26 -1.24 14.49
N LEU A 245 10.11 -1.89 13.35
CA LEU A 245 9.69 -3.28 13.20
C LEU A 245 10.82 -4.07 12.53
N GLU A 246 11.19 -5.19 13.12
CA GLU A 246 12.18 -6.11 12.55
C GLU A 246 11.50 -7.40 12.14
N PRO A 247 11.75 -7.92 10.92
CA PRO A 247 11.14 -9.17 10.53
C PRO A 247 11.87 -10.33 11.21
N ARG A 248 11.12 -11.35 11.63
CA ARG A 248 11.77 -12.61 12.09
C ARG A 248 12.41 -13.36 10.94
N ASP A 249 11.79 -13.28 9.76
CA ASP A 249 12.33 -13.81 8.51
C ASP A 249 12.98 -12.67 7.71
N ARG A 250 14.31 -12.73 7.54
CA ARG A 250 15.03 -11.68 6.80
C ARG A 250 14.67 -11.64 5.32
N ASP A 251 14.10 -12.70 4.76
CA ASP A 251 13.60 -12.72 3.38
C ASP A 251 12.32 -11.86 3.22
N ALA A 252 11.71 -11.37 4.32
CA ALA A 252 10.61 -10.42 4.31
C ALA A 252 11.04 -8.97 4.00
N LEU A 253 12.33 -8.71 3.81
CA LEU A 253 12.87 -7.39 3.46
C LEU A 253 12.77 -7.11 1.94
N ASP A 254 11.54 -7.07 1.40
CA ASP A 254 11.29 -6.74 -0.01
C ASP A 254 10.24 -5.64 -0.14
N TRP A 255 10.70 -4.37 -0.25
CA TRP A 255 9.87 -3.22 -0.54
C TRP A 255 10.63 -2.10 -1.25
N GLN A 256 9.90 -1.16 -1.83
CA GLN A 256 10.42 0.05 -2.44
C GLN A 256 9.89 1.30 -1.73
N PRO A 257 10.57 2.45 -1.86
CA PRO A 257 10.02 3.72 -1.40
C PRO A 257 8.60 3.95 -1.95
N GLY A 258 7.69 4.31 -1.07
CA GLY A 258 6.26 4.50 -1.38
C GLY A 258 5.39 3.29 -1.08
N ASP A 259 5.97 2.10 -0.85
CA ASP A 259 5.22 0.92 -0.42
C ASP A 259 4.62 1.07 0.98
N ILE A 260 3.59 0.27 1.23
CA ILE A 260 2.73 0.37 2.40
C ILE A 260 2.91 -0.86 3.29
N ALA A 261 3.06 -0.62 4.59
CA ALA A 261 2.96 -1.63 5.62
C ALA A 261 1.50 -1.78 6.04
N GLU A 262 0.96 -2.98 5.87
CA GLU A 262 -0.34 -3.35 6.41
C GLU A 262 -0.14 -4.10 7.72
N VAL A 263 -0.58 -3.48 8.81
CA VAL A 263 -0.43 -4.00 10.16
C VAL A 263 -1.76 -4.60 10.62
N GLY A 264 -1.74 -5.86 11.04
CA GLY A 264 -2.85 -6.51 11.74
C GLY A 264 -2.84 -6.09 13.22
N PRO A 265 -3.78 -5.25 13.67
CA PRO A 265 -3.80 -4.79 15.05
C PRO A 265 -4.37 -5.87 15.98
N CYS A 266 -4.15 -5.69 17.28
CA CYS A 266 -4.78 -6.48 18.33
C CYS A 266 -5.53 -5.56 19.30
N HIS A 267 -6.60 -6.06 19.91
CA HIS A 267 -7.20 -5.41 21.07
C HIS A 267 -6.22 -5.32 22.23
N ALA A 268 -6.41 -4.34 23.11
CA ALA A 268 -5.60 -4.22 24.30
C ALA A 268 -5.76 -5.46 25.20
N PRO A 269 -4.69 -5.98 25.83
CA PRO A 269 -4.78 -7.16 26.71
C PRO A 269 -5.85 -7.02 27.80
N ALA A 270 -6.01 -5.81 28.35
CA ALA A 270 -7.05 -5.50 29.35
C ALA A 270 -8.48 -5.49 28.78
N GLU A 271 -8.68 -5.25 27.49
CA GLU A 271 -10.00 -5.40 26.84
C GLU A 271 -10.34 -6.87 26.65
N VAL A 272 -9.38 -7.68 26.19
CA VAL A 272 -9.55 -9.13 26.03
C VAL A 272 -9.80 -9.80 27.37
N ALA A 273 -9.06 -9.42 28.43
CA ALA A 273 -9.28 -9.95 29.77
C ALA A 273 -10.69 -9.66 30.31
N ARG A 274 -11.23 -8.46 30.04
CA ARG A 274 -12.61 -8.10 30.41
C ARG A 274 -13.64 -8.90 29.63
N LEU A 275 -13.42 -9.14 28.35
CA LEU A 275 -14.27 -9.99 27.52
C LEU A 275 -14.31 -11.43 28.05
N LEU A 276 -13.14 -12.01 28.30
CA LEU A 276 -12.99 -13.36 28.87
C LEU A 276 -13.69 -13.49 30.22
N ALA A 277 -13.51 -12.51 31.12
CA ALA A 277 -14.18 -12.49 32.41
C ALA A 277 -15.72 -12.43 32.27
N ARG A 278 -16.24 -11.62 31.34
CA ARG A 278 -17.68 -11.51 31.07
C ARG A 278 -18.29 -12.77 30.46
N LEU A 279 -17.51 -13.53 29.70
CA LEU A 279 -17.89 -14.82 29.11
C LEU A 279 -17.61 -16.01 30.04
N ALA A 280 -16.95 -15.78 31.19
CA ALA A 280 -16.48 -16.82 32.11
C ALA A 280 -15.59 -17.89 31.42
N LEU A 281 -14.72 -17.47 30.49
CA LEU A 281 -13.82 -18.36 29.75
C LEU A 281 -12.37 -18.20 30.22
N ASP A 282 -11.62 -19.31 30.24
CA ASP A 282 -10.18 -19.29 30.49
C ASP A 282 -9.41 -18.87 29.22
N GLY A 283 -8.73 -17.73 29.30
CA GLY A 283 -7.92 -17.18 28.22
C GLY A 283 -6.74 -18.06 27.81
N ALA A 284 -6.26 -18.95 28.69
CA ALA A 284 -5.15 -19.86 28.40
C ALA A 284 -5.58 -21.12 27.61
N THR A 285 -6.89 -21.30 27.39
CA THR A 285 -7.42 -22.44 26.65
C THR A 285 -6.79 -22.51 25.24
N PRO A 286 -6.21 -23.64 24.83
CA PRO A 286 -5.67 -23.78 23.49
C PRO A 286 -6.79 -23.81 22.45
N VAL A 287 -6.63 -23.01 21.40
CA VAL A 287 -7.53 -22.93 20.25
C VAL A 287 -6.72 -22.87 18.96
N ARG A 288 -7.35 -23.24 17.85
CA ARG A 288 -6.76 -23.11 16.52
C ARG A 288 -7.39 -21.93 15.80
N CYS A 289 -6.57 -20.97 15.36
CA CYS A 289 -7.00 -19.73 14.75
C CYS A 289 -6.08 -19.37 13.58
N ASP A 290 -6.63 -19.18 12.39
CA ASP A 290 -5.88 -18.89 11.14
C ASP A 290 -4.73 -19.88 10.89
N ALA A 291 -5.04 -21.18 11.04
CA ALA A 291 -4.12 -22.32 10.92
C ALA A 291 -2.97 -22.36 11.94
N ARG A 292 -3.04 -21.59 13.03
CA ARG A 292 -2.05 -21.59 14.13
C ARG A 292 -2.68 -22.01 15.44
N ASP A 293 -1.89 -22.68 16.27
CA ASP A 293 -2.27 -22.97 17.65
C ASP A 293 -1.93 -21.76 18.52
N LEU A 294 -2.95 -21.20 19.16
CA LEU A 294 -2.87 -20.00 20.00
C LEU A 294 -3.64 -20.23 21.31
N THR A 295 -3.42 -19.36 22.29
CA THR A 295 -4.34 -19.23 23.42
C THR A 295 -5.64 -18.54 22.99
N LEU A 296 -6.75 -18.80 23.68
CA LEU A 296 -8.03 -18.12 23.43
C LEU A 296 -7.89 -16.60 23.53
N ALA A 297 -7.09 -16.10 24.47
CA ALA A 297 -6.81 -14.66 24.61
C ALA A 297 -6.14 -14.08 23.35
N GLU A 298 -5.10 -14.74 22.83
CA GLU A 298 -4.42 -14.31 21.60
C GLU A 298 -5.33 -14.37 20.38
N ALA A 299 -6.18 -15.41 20.28
CA ALA A 299 -7.14 -15.52 19.19
C ALA A 299 -8.17 -14.38 19.24
N LEU A 300 -8.84 -14.16 20.38
CA LEU A 300 -9.84 -13.11 20.56
C LEU A 300 -9.27 -11.71 20.39
N ALA A 301 -7.99 -11.49 20.71
CA ALA A 301 -7.32 -10.21 20.47
C ALA A 301 -7.33 -9.80 18.99
N THR A 302 -7.43 -10.76 18.07
CA THR A 302 -7.41 -10.54 16.61
C THR A 302 -8.79 -10.54 15.97
N ARG A 303 -9.87 -10.65 16.75
CA ARG A 303 -11.25 -10.77 16.25
C ARG A 303 -12.07 -9.50 16.51
N MET A 304 -13.07 -9.28 15.66
CA MET A 304 -14.05 -8.20 15.85
C MET A 304 -14.75 -8.37 17.21
N PRO A 305 -15.01 -7.26 17.92
CA PRO A 305 -15.65 -7.32 19.23
C PRO A 305 -17.05 -7.93 19.11
N LEU A 306 -17.41 -8.79 20.06
CA LEU A 306 -18.74 -9.35 20.15
C LEU A 306 -19.76 -8.23 20.46
N PRO A 307 -20.84 -8.05 19.67
CA PRO A 307 -21.89 -7.08 20.00
C PRO A 307 -22.58 -7.45 21.32
N ASP A 308 -22.97 -6.43 22.11
CA ASP A 308 -23.60 -6.63 23.43
C ASP A 308 -24.82 -7.57 23.39
N VAL A 309 -25.61 -7.48 22.32
CA VAL A 309 -26.81 -8.29 22.09
C VAL A 309 -26.53 -9.80 21.97
N HIS A 310 -25.30 -10.20 21.63
CA HIS A 310 -24.94 -11.60 21.42
C HIS A 310 -24.29 -12.24 22.65
N PHE A 311 -23.98 -11.49 23.72
CA PHE A 311 -23.26 -12.04 24.87
C PHE A 311 -24.00 -13.18 25.56
N ALA A 312 -25.32 -13.04 25.78
CA ALA A 312 -26.10 -14.07 26.46
C ALA A 312 -26.11 -15.40 25.68
N ALA A 313 -26.18 -15.32 24.35
CA ALA A 313 -26.13 -16.50 23.49
C ALA A 313 -24.74 -17.16 23.43
N MET A 314 -23.68 -16.40 23.66
CA MET A 314 -22.29 -16.85 23.50
C MET A 314 -21.64 -17.38 24.79
N GLN A 315 -22.26 -17.20 25.96
CA GLN A 315 -21.73 -17.67 27.25
C GLN A 315 -21.58 -19.20 27.35
N ALA A 316 -22.37 -19.96 26.59
CA ALA A 316 -22.32 -21.43 26.57
C ALA A 316 -21.57 -22.00 25.35
N VAL A 317 -21.02 -21.13 24.49
CA VAL A 317 -20.35 -21.56 23.26
C VAL A 317 -18.92 -22.01 23.58
N PRO A 318 -18.49 -23.20 23.11
CA PRO A 318 -17.12 -23.66 23.29
C PRO A 318 -16.09 -22.66 22.73
N PRO A 319 -14.92 -22.50 23.38
CA PRO A 319 -13.88 -21.54 22.96
C PRO A 319 -13.52 -21.56 21.47
N GLN A 320 -13.38 -22.74 20.88
CA GLN A 320 -13.07 -22.89 19.45
C GLN A 320 -14.19 -22.34 18.56
N GLN A 321 -15.44 -22.69 18.86
CA GLN A 321 -16.61 -22.23 18.09
C GLN A 321 -16.80 -20.71 18.21
N LEU A 322 -16.47 -20.13 19.38
CA LEU A 322 -16.51 -18.68 19.57
C LEU A 322 -15.51 -17.98 18.65
N VAL A 323 -14.27 -18.47 18.56
CA VAL A 323 -13.24 -17.89 17.69
C VAL A 323 -13.62 -18.04 16.21
N ASP A 324 -14.18 -19.20 15.83
CA ASP A 324 -14.58 -19.49 14.45
C ASP A 324 -15.79 -18.65 14.01
N ALA A 325 -16.65 -18.24 14.95
CA ALA A 325 -17.82 -17.39 14.67
C ALA A 325 -17.49 -15.90 14.51
N LEU A 326 -16.31 -15.45 14.96
CA LEU A 326 -15.94 -14.04 14.93
C LEU A 326 -15.03 -13.71 13.74
N SER A 327 -15.41 -12.68 13.00
CA SER A 327 -14.59 -12.17 11.90
C SER A 327 -13.25 -11.59 12.39
N PRO A 328 -12.16 -11.74 11.62
CA PRO A 328 -10.88 -11.08 11.93
C PRO A 328 -10.99 -9.55 11.95
N LEU A 329 -10.14 -8.89 12.73
CA LEU A 329 -9.99 -7.44 12.70
C LEU A 329 -9.47 -6.95 11.34
N PRO A 330 -9.89 -5.77 10.88
CA PRO A 330 -9.31 -5.14 9.70
C PRO A 330 -7.86 -4.74 9.99
N HIS A 331 -7.06 -4.68 8.94
CA HIS A 331 -5.70 -4.19 9.02
C HIS A 331 -5.65 -2.67 8.93
N ARG A 332 -4.48 -2.09 9.24
CA ARG A 332 -4.23 -0.67 9.05
C ARG A 332 -3.00 -0.45 8.18
N GLU A 333 -3.17 0.42 7.19
CA GLU A 333 -2.12 0.85 6.29
C GLU A 333 -1.26 1.97 6.91
N TYR A 334 0.05 1.87 6.71
CA TYR A 334 1.03 2.89 7.08
C TYR A 334 2.09 3.03 5.98
N SER A 335 2.38 4.26 5.55
CA SER A 335 3.50 4.51 4.63
C SER A 335 4.82 4.12 5.28
N ILE A 336 5.63 3.34 4.58
CA ILE A 336 6.93 2.89 5.09
C ILE A 336 7.92 4.06 5.03
N ALA A 337 8.63 4.29 6.14
CA ALA A 337 9.56 5.42 6.31
C ALA A 337 11.04 5.04 6.15
N SER A 338 11.34 3.78 5.82
CA SER A 338 12.69 3.24 5.65
C SER A 338 12.86 2.50 4.32
N LEU A 339 14.09 2.07 4.04
CA LEU A 339 14.43 1.21 2.92
C LEU A 339 14.73 -0.22 3.41
N PRO A 340 14.64 -1.25 2.55
CA PRO A 340 15.05 -2.61 2.92
C PRO A 340 16.51 -2.69 3.39
N GLN A 341 17.38 -1.85 2.82
CA GLN A 341 18.81 -1.81 3.18
C GLN A 341 19.05 -1.31 4.62
N ASP A 342 18.07 -0.67 5.25
CA ASP A 342 18.15 -0.32 6.67
C ASP A 342 18.02 -1.56 7.58
N GLY A 343 17.64 -2.72 7.03
CA GLY A 343 17.47 -3.98 7.76
C GLY A 343 16.23 -4.03 8.66
N ARG A 344 15.44 -2.95 8.68
CA ARG A 344 14.27 -2.77 9.55
C ARG A 344 13.24 -1.88 8.87
N LEU A 345 11.97 -2.12 9.20
CA LEU A 345 10.85 -1.32 8.73
C LEU A 345 10.54 -0.24 9.75
N GLU A 346 10.58 1.03 9.33
CA GLU A 346 10.29 2.16 10.19
C GLU A 346 8.95 2.81 9.80
N LEU A 347 8.15 3.18 10.80
CA LEU A 347 6.88 3.87 10.64
C LEU A 347 6.90 5.18 11.45
N LEU A 348 6.13 6.16 10.98
CA LEU A 348 5.80 7.38 11.73
C LEU A 348 4.30 7.40 12.00
N VAL A 349 3.91 7.11 13.24
CA VAL A 349 2.52 6.85 13.64
C VAL A 349 2.03 7.94 14.57
N ARG A 350 0.95 8.63 14.20
CA ARG A 350 0.22 9.53 15.11
C ARG A 350 -0.86 8.74 15.84
N GLN A 351 -0.87 8.86 17.15
CA GLN A 351 -1.84 8.20 18.01
C GLN A 351 -3.22 8.82 17.79
N ALA A 352 -4.15 8.05 17.24
CA ALA A 352 -5.52 8.48 17.05
C ALA A 352 -6.32 8.24 18.34
N ARG A 353 -7.30 9.11 18.59
CA ARG A 353 -8.31 8.93 19.64
C ARG A 353 -9.68 8.91 19.00
N ARG A 354 -10.55 8.04 19.51
CA ARG A 354 -11.97 8.01 19.19
C ARG A 354 -12.69 9.08 20.00
N ASP A 355 -13.93 9.37 19.61
CA ASP A 355 -14.77 10.37 20.29
C ASP A 355 -15.04 10.01 21.77
N ASP A 356 -15.02 8.71 22.09
CA ASP A 356 -15.15 8.19 23.45
C ASP A 356 -13.85 8.29 24.28
N GLY A 357 -12.81 8.93 23.73
CA GLY A 357 -11.51 9.15 24.38
C GLY A 357 -10.55 7.96 24.33
N ARG A 358 -11.01 6.76 23.90
CA ARG A 358 -10.15 5.58 23.74
C ARG A 358 -9.20 5.76 22.57
N LEU A 359 -8.09 5.01 22.61
CA LEU A 359 -7.15 4.99 21.50
C LEU A 359 -7.76 4.28 20.28
N GLY A 360 -7.38 4.73 19.09
CA GLY A 360 -7.71 4.01 17.87
C GLY A 360 -7.07 2.62 17.88
N LEU A 361 -7.74 1.63 17.27
CA LEU A 361 -7.34 0.22 17.35
C LEU A 361 -5.87 -0.01 16.95
N ALA A 362 -5.49 0.37 15.73
CA ALA A 362 -4.14 0.11 15.23
C ALA A 362 -3.08 1.09 15.75
N SER A 363 -3.40 2.39 15.80
CA SER A 363 -2.45 3.38 16.33
C SER A 363 -2.23 3.18 17.83
N GLY A 364 -3.26 2.87 18.62
CA GLY A 364 -3.14 2.50 20.03
C GLY A 364 -2.39 1.18 20.22
N TRP A 365 -2.64 0.17 19.38
CA TRP A 365 -1.87 -1.07 19.40
C TRP A 365 -0.37 -0.82 19.26
N LEU A 366 0.06 -0.09 18.22
CA LEU A 366 1.48 0.17 17.98
C LEU A 366 2.10 1.14 19.01
N THR A 367 1.35 2.13 19.47
CA THR A 367 1.89 3.23 20.29
C THR A 367 1.77 3.05 21.80
N GLU A 368 0.89 2.17 22.25
CA GLU A 368 0.59 1.98 23.67
C GLU A 368 0.63 0.50 24.06
N HIS A 369 -0.21 -0.32 23.42
CA HIS A 369 -0.58 -1.64 23.96
C HIS A 369 0.41 -2.76 23.63
N ALA A 370 1.00 -2.78 22.43
CA ALA A 370 2.04 -3.74 22.11
C ALA A 370 3.30 -3.44 22.93
N ALA A 371 3.81 -4.43 23.65
CA ALA A 371 5.09 -4.30 24.32
C ALA A 371 6.23 -4.26 23.29
N VAL A 372 7.33 -3.56 23.59
CA VAL A 372 8.58 -3.73 22.84
C VAL A 372 9.02 -5.19 22.98
N GLY A 373 9.36 -5.83 21.86
CA GLY A 373 9.60 -7.27 21.75
C GLY A 373 8.37 -8.10 21.37
N ALA A 374 7.16 -7.52 21.39
CA ALA A 374 5.94 -8.23 21.01
C ALA A 374 5.89 -8.51 19.50
N ARG A 375 5.16 -9.57 19.14
CA ARG A 375 4.89 -9.92 17.75
C ARG A 375 3.88 -8.95 17.13
N ILE A 376 4.19 -8.48 15.94
CA ILE A 376 3.33 -7.66 15.10
C ILE A 376 3.07 -8.42 13.80
N ALA A 377 1.80 -8.66 13.50
CA ALA A 377 1.39 -9.17 12.20
C ALA A 377 1.54 -8.04 11.17
N LEU A 378 2.44 -8.19 10.21
CA LEU A 378 2.65 -7.19 9.16
C LEU A 378 2.85 -7.86 7.81
N ARG A 379 2.24 -7.28 6.77
CA ARG A 379 2.59 -7.57 5.38
C ARG A 379 2.94 -6.29 4.65
N ILE A 380 3.72 -6.43 3.60
CA ILE A 380 4.09 -5.34 2.71
C ILE A 380 3.20 -5.43 1.48
N ARG A 381 2.66 -4.30 1.06
CA ARG A 381 1.93 -4.17 -0.20
C ARG A 381 2.59 -3.12 -1.08
N ALA A 382 2.82 -3.51 -2.33
CA ALA A 382 3.36 -2.63 -3.34
C ALA A 382 2.39 -1.47 -3.67
N ASN A 383 2.88 -0.24 -3.70
CA ASN A 383 2.11 0.96 -4.04
C ASN A 383 2.75 1.71 -5.23
N ARG A 384 2.56 1.16 -6.42
CA ARG A 384 3.27 1.61 -7.64
C ARG A 384 2.94 3.03 -8.06
N SER A 385 1.74 3.50 -7.73
CA SER A 385 1.28 4.87 -7.97
C SER A 385 2.12 5.90 -7.19
N PHE A 386 2.85 5.47 -6.15
CA PHE A 386 3.70 6.31 -5.32
C PHE A 386 5.18 5.87 -5.30
N HIS A 387 5.60 4.95 -6.17
CA HIS A 387 7.02 4.59 -6.35
C HIS A 387 7.86 5.75 -6.86
N PRO A 388 9.19 5.77 -6.63
CA PRO A 388 10.06 6.85 -7.10
C PRO A 388 10.11 6.93 -8.64
N PRO A 389 10.50 8.10 -9.21
CA PRO A 389 10.79 8.21 -10.64
C PRO A 389 11.91 7.24 -11.05
N ALA A 390 11.84 6.73 -12.29
CA ALA A 390 12.85 5.80 -12.80
C ALA A 390 14.20 6.48 -13.16
N ASP A 391 14.25 7.81 -13.22
CA ASP A 391 15.39 8.63 -13.65
C ASP A 391 15.87 9.62 -12.56
N ASP A 392 16.81 10.53 -12.90
CA ASP A 392 17.35 11.54 -11.97
C ASP A 392 16.42 12.70 -11.68
N ARG A 393 15.27 12.81 -12.36
CA ARG A 393 14.54 14.07 -12.47
C ARG A 393 14.36 14.75 -11.10
N PRO A 394 14.31 16.09 -11.06
CA PRO A 394 14.15 16.80 -9.80
C PRO A 394 12.87 16.35 -9.07
N LEU A 395 12.90 16.36 -7.74
CA LEU A 395 11.78 15.89 -6.94
C LEU A 395 11.35 16.94 -5.93
N ILE A 396 10.10 17.38 -6.03
CA ILE A 396 9.40 18.20 -5.03
C ILE A 396 8.56 17.26 -4.18
N LEU A 397 8.81 17.25 -2.87
CA LEU A 397 8.12 16.44 -1.88
C LEU A 397 7.32 17.38 -0.99
N VAL A 398 6.01 17.19 -0.91
CA VAL A 398 5.10 18.02 -0.11
C VAL A 398 4.37 17.15 0.89
N GLY A 399 4.45 17.47 2.17
CA GLY A 399 3.69 16.71 3.16
C GLY A 399 3.57 17.36 4.51
N ASN A 400 2.63 16.84 5.30
CA ASN A 400 2.40 17.30 6.67
C ASN A 400 2.41 16.15 7.68
N GLY A 401 2.84 16.45 8.90
CA GLY A 401 2.83 15.53 10.02
C GLY A 401 3.41 14.15 9.70
N THR A 402 2.59 13.10 9.84
CA THR A 402 3.02 11.73 9.59
C THR A 402 3.22 11.41 8.11
N GLY A 403 2.78 12.28 7.20
CA GLY A 403 3.03 12.15 5.75
C GLY A 403 4.52 12.24 5.40
N LEU A 404 5.35 12.76 6.33
CA LEU A 404 6.81 12.68 6.19
C LEU A 404 7.31 11.23 6.07
N ALA A 405 6.57 10.22 6.55
CA ALA A 405 6.93 8.81 6.43
C ALA A 405 7.27 8.41 4.98
N GLY A 406 6.28 8.51 4.07
CA GLY A 406 6.48 8.12 2.68
C GLY A 406 7.55 8.97 1.99
N LEU A 407 7.55 10.29 2.25
CA LEU A 407 8.54 11.21 1.65
C LEU A 407 9.96 10.91 2.11
N ARG A 408 10.14 10.54 3.38
CA ARG A 408 11.43 10.17 3.96
C ARG A 408 12.02 8.95 3.25
N ALA A 409 11.23 7.92 2.95
CA ALA A 409 11.72 6.77 2.20
C ALA A 409 12.23 7.16 0.80
N HIS A 410 11.55 8.07 0.11
CA HIS A 410 12.04 8.61 -1.17
C HIS A 410 13.37 9.35 -1.01
N LEU A 411 13.50 10.21 0.00
CA LEU A 411 14.74 10.94 0.27
C LEU A 411 15.90 9.98 0.59
N LYS A 412 15.67 8.94 1.40
CA LYS A 412 16.68 7.91 1.68
C LYS A 412 17.15 7.22 0.41
N ALA A 413 16.23 6.81 -0.46
CA ALA A 413 16.58 6.15 -1.72
C ALA A 413 17.37 7.07 -2.65
N ARG A 414 17.00 8.35 -2.69
CA ARG A 414 17.70 9.35 -3.51
C ARG A 414 19.08 9.69 -2.95
N ALA A 415 19.24 9.77 -1.64
CA ALA A 415 20.53 9.88 -0.98
C ALA A 415 21.46 8.70 -1.34
N ALA A 416 20.95 7.47 -1.22
CA ALA A 416 21.69 6.26 -1.57
C ALA A 416 22.09 6.20 -3.06
N ALA A 417 21.27 6.78 -3.94
CA ALA A 417 21.55 6.90 -5.37
C ALA A 417 22.29 8.20 -5.76
N ALA A 418 22.80 8.97 -4.79
CA ALA A 418 23.48 10.25 -4.97
C ALA A 418 22.69 11.29 -5.82
N ARG A 419 21.36 11.24 -5.78
CA ARG A 419 20.47 12.18 -6.48
C ARG A 419 20.19 13.37 -5.55
N ARG A 420 20.71 14.55 -5.91
CA ARG A 420 20.77 15.74 -5.04
C ARG A 420 19.68 16.78 -5.30
N ARG A 421 19.00 16.71 -6.44
CA ARG A 421 17.95 17.67 -6.85
C ARG A 421 16.61 17.40 -6.15
N ASN A 422 16.58 17.59 -4.83
CA ASN A 422 15.41 17.30 -3.99
C ASN A 422 15.01 18.53 -3.18
N TRP A 423 13.71 18.78 -3.15
CA TRP A 423 13.10 19.86 -2.38
C TRP A 423 11.97 19.30 -1.53
N LEU A 424 12.05 19.52 -0.22
CA LEU A 424 11.01 19.17 0.73
C LEU A 424 10.24 20.42 1.20
N LEU A 425 8.91 20.42 1.07
CA LEU A 425 8.00 21.30 1.78
C LEU A 425 7.30 20.49 2.88
N PHE A 426 7.64 20.75 4.14
CA PHE A 426 7.13 19.98 5.27
C PHE A 426 6.41 20.84 6.29
N GLY A 427 5.17 20.48 6.62
CA GLY A 427 4.36 21.23 7.59
C GLY A 427 3.98 20.44 8.83
N GLU A 428 3.97 21.11 9.97
CA GLU A 428 3.45 20.55 11.21
C GLU A 428 3.03 21.68 12.19
N ARG A 429 2.74 21.36 13.45
CA ARG A 429 2.27 22.33 14.45
C ARG A 429 3.35 23.30 14.87
N SER A 430 4.44 22.80 15.44
CA SER A 430 5.50 23.65 16.00
C SER A 430 6.90 23.15 15.68
N ALA A 431 7.84 24.06 15.45
CA ALA A 431 9.25 23.74 15.23
C ALA A 431 9.87 23.11 16.48
N GLN A 432 9.49 23.60 17.67
CA GLN A 432 10.07 23.16 18.93
C GLN A 432 9.73 21.70 19.26
N HIS A 433 8.48 21.28 19.03
CA HIS A 433 8.02 19.96 19.46
C HIS A 433 7.82 18.98 18.31
N ASP A 434 7.63 19.44 17.08
CA ASP A 434 7.17 18.58 16.00
C ASP A 434 8.08 18.58 14.76
N ALA A 435 9.33 19.04 14.89
CA ALA A 435 10.36 18.90 13.87
C ALA A 435 10.84 17.43 13.77
N PHE A 436 9.99 16.56 13.24
CA PHE A 436 10.27 15.14 13.06
C PHE A 436 11.54 14.94 12.22
N PHE A 437 12.47 14.12 12.75
CA PHE A 437 13.74 13.79 12.09
C PHE A 437 14.60 15.01 11.70
N ALA A 438 14.53 16.11 12.47
CA ALA A 438 15.25 17.36 12.20
C ALA A 438 16.75 17.14 11.93
N ASP A 439 17.42 16.32 12.73
CA ASP A 439 18.86 16.05 12.58
C ASP A 439 19.19 15.38 11.23
N GLU A 440 18.34 14.46 10.78
CA GLU A 440 18.51 13.77 9.50
C GLU A 440 18.25 14.70 8.32
N LEU A 441 17.20 15.52 8.40
CA LEU A 441 16.90 16.54 7.38
C LEU A 441 18.02 17.59 7.29
N ALA A 442 18.59 17.99 8.44
CA ALA A 442 19.73 18.91 8.50
C ALA A 442 20.99 18.28 7.88
N ALA A 443 21.27 17.00 8.17
CA ALA A 443 22.37 16.27 7.56
C ALA A 443 22.22 16.16 6.03
N TRP A 444 21.01 15.86 5.53
CA TRP A 444 20.73 15.85 4.10
C TRP A 444 20.83 17.21 3.43
N ARG A 445 20.54 18.29 4.16
CA ARG A 445 20.77 19.64 3.63
C ARG A 445 22.25 19.97 3.56
N ALA A 446 23.03 19.54 4.55
CA ALA A 446 24.48 19.77 4.60
C ALA A 446 25.24 18.96 3.53
N ASP A 447 24.84 17.72 3.25
CA ASP A 447 25.48 16.87 2.24
C ASP A 447 24.94 17.07 0.81
N GLY A 448 23.97 17.97 0.65
CA GLY A 448 23.34 18.32 -0.62
C GLY A 448 22.28 17.33 -1.10
N THR A 449 21.94 16.27 -0.35
CA THR A 449 20.78 15.41 -0.66
C THR A 449 19.51 16.25 -0.79
N LEU A 450 19.27 17.16 0.15
CA LEU A 450 18.20 18.14 0.11
C LEU A 450 18.79 19.47 -0.35
N GLN A 451 18.53 19.82 -1.61
CA GLN A 451 18.85 21.15 -2.13
C GLN A 451 18.06 22.23 -1.40
N ARG A 452 16.83 21.92 -0.99
CA ARG A 452 15.95 22.88 -0.31
C ARG A 452 15.00 22.20 0.68
N VAL A 453 14.74 22.89 1.78
CA VAL A 453 13.68 22.55 2.75
C VAL A 453 12.93 23.82 3.13
N ASP A 454 11.62 23.81 2.95
CA ASP A 454 10.70 24.83 3.47
C ASP A 454 9.81 24.22 4.53
N HIS A 455 9.76 24.86 5.70
CA HIS A 455 8.92 24.43 6.81
C HIS A 455 7.68 25.30 6.94
N ALA A 456 6.54 24.68 7.26
CA ALA A 456 5.30 25.37 7.57
C ALA A 456 4.81 25.01 8.98
N TRP A 457 4.89 25.96 9.91
CA TRP A 457 4.49 25.76 11.30
C TRP A 457 3.15 26.43 11.57
N SER A 458 2.12 25.63 11.81
CA SER A 458 0.75 26.14 11.96
C SER A 458 0.46 26.79 13.32
N ARG A 459 1.39 26.72 14.29
CA ARG A 459 1.21 27.22 15.67
C ARG A 459 2.34 28.10 16.20
N ASP A 460 3.42 28.31 15.45
CA ASP A 460 4.56 29.12 15.91
C ASP A 460 4.37 30.64 15.68
N GLY A 461 3.37 31.03 14.89
CA GLY A 461 3.07 32.42 14.55
C GLY A 461 1.64 32.84 14.89
N ALA A 462 1.36 34.14 14.77
CA ALA A 462 0.03 34.70 14.99
C ALA A 462 -1.01 34.19 13.97
N THR A 463 -0.56 33.93 12.74
CA THR A 463 -1.38 33.34 11.68
C THR A 463 -0.88 31.92 11.38
N PRO A 464 -1.79 30.92 11.29
CA PRO A 464 -1.40 29.57 10.90
C PRO A 464 -0.77 29.57 9.50
N HIS A 465 0.39 28.94 9.36
CA HIS A 465 1.05 28.72 8.08
C HIS A 465 1.07 27.24 7.73
N TYR A 466 0.52 26.89 6.56
CA TYR A 466 0.44 25.51 6.07
C TYR A 466 1.29 25.28 4.82
N VAL A 467 1.48 24.02 4.43
CA VAL A 467 2.33 23.68 3.28
C VAL A 467 1.84 24.27 1.96
N GLN A 468 0.53 24.41 1.77
CA GLN A 468 -0.03 25.07 0.59
C GLN A 468 0.30 26.56 0.53
N ASP A 469 0.46 27.21 1.68
CA ASP A 469 0.85 28.63 1.76
C ASP A 469 2.34 28.77 1.43
N ALA A 470 3.17 27.87 1.96
CA ALA A 470 4.59 27.78 1.60
C ALA A 470 4.78 27.51 0.09
N LEU A 471 3.93 26.65 -0.49
CA LEU A 471 3.95 26.35 -1.91
C LEU A 471 3.59 27.57 -2.77
N ARG A 472 2.54 28.31 -2.38
CA ARG A 472 2.15 29.58 -3.04
C ARG A 472 3.24 30.63 -2.96
N ALA A 473 3.89 30.77 -1.80
CA ALA A 473 5.00 31.68 -1.61
C ALA A 473 6.19 31.37 -2.54
N GLN A 474 6.32 30.11 -2.97
CA GLN A 474 7.38 29.64 -3.87
C GLN A 474 6.89 29.38 -5.30
N ALA A 475 5.77 29.96 -5.73
CA ALA A 475 5.12 29.70 -7.01
C ALA A 475 6.06 29.80 -8.22
N ALA A 476 6.95 30.80 -8.26
CA ALA A 476 7.91 30.98 -9.35
C ALA A 476 8.91 29.80 -9.43
N LEU A 477 9.45 29.38 -8.28
CA LEU A 477 10.39 28.27 -8.19
C LEU A 477 9.72 26.93 -8.49
N VAL A 478 8.46 26.75 -8.07
CA VAL A 478 7.67 25.55 -8.44
C VAL A 478 7.52 25.47 -9.96
N ARG A 479 7.19 26.58 -10.64
CA ARG A 479 7.11 26.62 -12.11
C ARG A 479 8.43 26.27 -12.79
N GLU A 480 9.53 26.83 -12.30
CA GLU A 480 10.89 26.55 -12.79
C GLU A 480 11.22 25.05 -12.68
N TRP A 481 11.04 24.46 -11.50
CA TRP A 481 11.32 23.03 -11.29
C TRP A 481 10.46 22.14 -12.20
N VAL A 482 9.18 22.47 -12.36
CA VAL A 482 8.28 21.71 -13.25
C VAL A 482 8.71 21.82 -14.71
N GLN A 483 9.14 22.99 -15.16
CA GLN A 483 9.71 23.20 -16.50
C GLN A 483 10.98 22.38 -16.74
N GLU A 484 11.79 22.19 -15.69
CA GLU A 484 12.99 21.34 -15.73
C GLU A 484 12.71 19.84 -15.59
N GLY A 485 11.45 19.41 -15.67
CA GLY A 485 11.10 17.98 -15.64
C GLY A 485 10.81 17.44 -14.24
N ALA A 486 10.68 18.28 -13.21
CA ALA A 486 10.43 17.80 -11.85
C ALA A 486 9.17 16.94 -11.73
N ALA A 487 9.19 16.00 -10.78
CA ALA A 487 8.00 15.35 -10.27
C ALA A 487 7.61 15.92 -8.89
N ILE A 488 6.32 15.87 -8.56
CA ILE A 488 5.70 16.37 -7.34
C ILE A 488 5.02 15.21 -6.61
N TYR A 489 5.43 14.96 -5.37
CA TYR A 489 4.92 13.87 -4.54
C TYR A 489 4.29 14.45 -3.30
N VAL A 490 3.02 14.11 -3.06
CA VAL A 490 2.25 14.63 -1.94
C VAL A 490 1.91 13.51 -0.97
N CYS A 491 2.24 13.65 0.32
CA CYS A 491 1.89 12.66 1.33
C CYS A 491 1.41 13.30 2.64
N GLY A 492 0.34 12.78 3.23
CA GLY A 492 -0.21 13.27 4.48
C GLY A 492 -1.74 13.27 4.51
N SER A 493 -2.33 14.23 5.22
CA SER A 493 -3.79 14.20 5.45
C SER A 493 -4.59 14.46 4.17
N LEU A 494 -5.50 13.54 3.84
CA LEU A 494 -6.47 13.71 2.76
C LEU A 494 -7.40 14.89 3.07
N GLN A 495 -7.90 14.95 4.31
CA GLN A 495 -8.69 16.07 4.80
C GLN A 495 -7.78 17.29 5.02
N GLY A 496 -8.12 18.39 4.34
CA GLY A 496 -7.43 19.67 4.43
C GLY A 496 -6.18 19.79 3.56
N MET A 497 -5.11 19.03 3.87
CA MET A 497 -3.80 19.24 3.24
C MET A 497 -3.78 18.87 1.76
N ALA A 498 -4.21 17.65 1.41
CA ALA A 498 -4.18 17.19 0.02
C ALA A 498 -4.99 18.08 -0.92
N GLY A 499 -6.19 18.50 -0.48
CA GLY A 499 -7.04 19.45 -1.19
C GLY A 499 -6.37 20.82 -1.36
N GLY A 500 -5.89 21.41 -0.27
CA GLY A 500 -5.23 22.72 -0.30
C GLY A 500 -3.95 22.75 -1.14
N VAL A 501 -3.16 21.67 -1.14
CA VAL A 501 -1.99 21.54 -2.02
C VAL A 501 -2.41 21.43 -3.48
N ASN A 502 -3.46 20.66 -3.78
CA ASN A 502 -3.98 20.54 -5.14
C ASN A 502 -4.49 21.88 -5.68
N GLU A 503 -5.21 22.65 -4.86
CA GLU A 503 -5.65 24.01 -5.19
C GLU A 503 -4.46 24.94 -5.45
N ALA A 504 -3.48 24.96 -4.54
CA ALA A 504 -2.27 25.76 -4.71
C ALA A 504 -1.50 25.40 -5.99
N LEU A 505 -1.33 24.11 -6.28
CA LEU A 505 -0.69 23.67 -7.53
C LEU A 505 -1.49 24.07 -8.77
N THR A 506 -2.82 24.02 -8.69
CA THR A 506 -3.72 24.45 -9.78
C THR A 506 -3.59 25.95 -10.03
N GLU A 507 -3.49 26.77 -8.98
CA GLU A 507 -3.24 28.21 -9.08
C GLU A 507 -1.85 28.51 -9.68
N ILE A 508 -0.83 27.73 -9.31
CA ILE A 508 0.57 27.96 -9.73
C ILE A 508 0.83 27.53 -11.18
N LEU A 509 0.35 26.34 -11.55
CA LEU A 509 0.68 25.66 -12.81
C LEU A 509 -0.46 25.74 -13.84
N GLY A 510 -1.69 25.97 -13.38
CA GLY A 510 -2.90 25.78 -14.17
C GLY A 510 -3.35 24.32 -14.18
N GLU A 511 -4.67 24.13 -14.22
CA GLU A 511 -5.28 22.79 -14.22
C GLU A 511 -4.78 21.90 -15.37
N PRO A 512 -4.65 22.38 -16.64
CA PRO A 512 -4.16 21.54 -17.74
C PRO A 512 -2.75 20.98 -17.51
N ALA A 513 -1.84 21.79 -16.97
CA ALA A 513 -0.46 21.36 -16.70
C ALA A 513 -0.40 20.35 -15.54
N LEU A 514 -1.16 20.59 -14.46
CA LEU A 514 -1.22 19.65 -13.34
C LEU A 514 -1.79 18.28 -13.76
N ARG A 515 -2.81 18.29 -14.62
CA ARG A 515 -3.35 17.06 -15.22
C ARG A 515 -2.31 16.34 -16.08
N GLN A 516 -1.58 17.07 -16.92
CA GLN A 516 -0.51 16.48 -17.74
C GLN A 516 0.57 15.84 -16.86
N LEU A 517 0.95 16.48 -15.75
CA LEU A 517 1.87 15.88 -14.78
C LEU A 517 1.31 14.60 -14.18
N ALA A 518 0.01 14.54 -13.85
CA ALA A 518 -0.62 13.32 -13.36
C ALA A 518 -0.59 12.20 -14.40
N ASP A 519 -0.96 12.50 -15.65
CA ASP A 519 -0.97 11.54 -16.76
C ASP A 519 0.45 11.02 -17.08
N GLU A 520 1.49 11.86 -16.94
CA GLU A 520 2.90 11.49 -17.07
C GLU A 520 3.47 10.76 -15.83
N GLY A 521 2.66 10.54 -14.79
CA GLY A 521 3.09 9.96 -13.51
C GLY A 521 4.10 10.83 -12.76
N ARG A 522 4.12 12.14 -13.03
CA ARG A 522 4.95 13.16 -12.38
C ARG A 522 4.24 13.89 -11.25
N TYR A 523 2.93 13.74 -11.10
CA TYR A 523 2.20 14.17 -9.92
C TYR A 523 1.59 12.93 -9.24
N ARG A 524 2.04 12.62 -8.03
CA ARG A 524 1.68 11.39 -7.29
C ARG A 524 1.28 11.72 -5.86
N ARG A 525 0.33 10.96 -5.31
CA ARG A 525 -0.23 11.21 -3.98
C ARG A 525 -0.40 9.93 -3.17
N ASP A 526 0.01 9.98 -1.90
CA ASP A 526 -0.25 8.96 -0.88
C ASP A 526 -0.89 9.66 0.34
N VAL A 527 -2.22 9.74 0.34
CA VAL A 527 -2.98 10.58 1.27
C VAL A 527 -4.04 9.75 2.00
N TYR A 528 -4.27 10.06 3.28
CA TYR A 528 -5.10 9.25 4.19
C TYR A 528 -5.88 10.06 5.21
#